data_AF-A0A2E8X8U0-F1
#
_entry.id   AF-A0A2E8X8U0-F1
#
_cell.length_a   1.000
_cell.length_b   1.000
_cell.length_c   1.000
_cell.angle_alpha   90.00
_cell.angle_beta   90.00
_cell.angle_gamma   90.00
#
_symmetry.space_group_name_H-M   'P 1'
#
loop_
_entity.id
_entity.type
_entity.pdbx_description
1 polymer ?
#
loop_
_entity_poly.entity_id
_entity_poly.type
_entity_poly.pdbx_seq_one_letter_code
_entity_poly.pdbx_strand_id
1 'polypeptide(L)' 'MENWQGPVMVYPYAGRKGGVSGKWYDHSENNEESIEEYIDAAKIWVDKGVQIVGACCGFGADYIKPLRQIIPAKV' A
#
# COMPACT_ATOMS: atom_id res chain seq x y z
N MET A 1 10.32 13.77 -9.30
CA MET A 1 10.58 12.82 -10.40
C MET A 1 11.63 13.35 -11.37
N GLU A 2 12.59 14.15 -10.90
CA GLU A 2 13.54 14.85 -11.78
C GLU A 2 14.54 13.90 -12.47
N ASN A 3 14.75 12.70 -11.92
CA ASN A 3 15.74 11.73 -12.40
C ASN A 3 15.12 10.51 -13.11
N TRP A 4 13.79 10.41 -13.18
CA TRP A 4 13.10 9.25 -13.78
C TRP A 4 11.80 9.70 -14.45
N GLN A 5 11.68 9.39 -15.75
CA GLN A 5 10.53 9.78 -16.58
C GLN A 5 9.56 8.62 -16.85
N GLY A 6 9.89 7.40 -16.40
CA GLY A 6 9.01 6.24 -16.53
C GLY A 6 7.98 6.16 -15.41
N PRO A 7 7.10 5.14 -15.45
CA PRO A 7 6.12 4.96 -14.39
C PRO A 7 6.77 4.63 -13.05
N VAL A 8 6.12 5.09 -11.98
CA VAL A 8 6.52 4.85 -10.59
C VAL A 8 5.44 4.04 -9.89
N MET A 9 5.88 3.02 -9.15
CA MET A 9 5.05 2.16 -8.32
C MET A 9 5.47 2.24 -6.85
N VAL A 10 4.50 2.19 -5.94
CA VAL A 10 4.73 2.08 -4.49
C VAL A 10 4.00 0.84 -3.95
N TYR A 11 4.70 0.03 -3.14
CA TYR A 11 4.15 -1.16 -2.47
C TYR A 11 4.78 -1.34 -1.07
N PRO A 12 4.26 -0.69 -0.03
CA PRO A 12 4.88 -0.70 1.28
C PRO A 12 4.63 -2.02 2.04
N TYR A 13 5.44 -2.26 3.06
CA TYR A 13 5.27 -3.31 4.06
C TYR A 13 4.54 -2.75 5.29
N ALA A 14 3.62 -3.50 5.90
CA ALA A 14 2.75 -3.01 6.98
C ALA A 14 3.41 -2.92 8.38
N GLY A 15 4.74 -2.77 8.43
CA GLY A 15 5.52 -2.64 9.67
C GLY A 15 5.50 -3.85 10.64
N ARG A 16 4.74 -4.92 10.35
CA ARG A 16 4.40 -5.96 11.33
C ARG A 16 5.63 -6.56 12.03
N LYS A 17 5.61 -6.53 13.36
CA LYS A 17 6.61 -7.18 14.23
C LYS A 17 6.28 -8.66 14.43
N GLY A 18 6.42 -9.44 13.37
CA GLY A 18 6.23 -10.89 13.40
C GLY A 18 7.17 -11.51 12.39
N GLY A 19 8.35 -11.94 12.86
CA GLY A 19 9.39 -12.47 11.98
C GLY A 19 8.90 -13.67 11.18
N VAL A 20 9.24 -13.68 9.88
CA VAL A 20 9.68 -14.76 8.94
C VAL A 20 9.44 -16.24 9.32
N SER A 21 8.48 -16.56 10.17
CA SER A 21 8.31 -17.88 10.80
C SER A 21 7.13 -18.62 10.21
N GLY A 22 6.98 -18.59 8.88
CA GLY A 22 6.12 -19.52 8.12
C GLY A 22 4.62 -19.55 8.47
N LYS A 23 4.17 -18.76 9.46
CA LYS A 23 2.76 -18.60 9.81
C LYS A 23 2.17 -17.62 8.82
N TRP A 24 1.42 -18.17 7.87
CA TRP A 24 0.54 -17.43 6.99
C TRP A 24 -0.37 -16.51 7.80
N TYR A 25 -0.57 -15.31 7.26
CA TYR A 25 -1.32 -14.18 7.80
C TYR A 25 -2.26 -14.53 8.97
N ASP A 26 -1.78 -14.31 10.20
CA ASP A 26 -2.63 -14.41 11.38
C ASP A 26 -3.48 -13.13 11.45
N HIS A 27 -4.76 -13.28 11.12
CA HIS A 27 -5.75 -12.21 11.13
C HIS A 27 -6.11 -11.73 12.55
N SER A 28 -5.62 -12.39 13.61
CA SER A 28 -5.88 -11.97 14.99
C SER A 28 -4.99 -10.83 15.49
N GLU A 29 -3.89 -10.52 14.78
CA GLU A 29 -3.08 -9.34 15.07
C GLU A 29 -3.34 -8.25 14.03
N ASN A 30 -3.59 -7.05 14.52
CA ASN A 30 -3.72 -5.86 13.67
C ASN A 30 -2.35 -5.48 13.09
N ASN A 31 -2.37 -4.90 11.88
CA ASN A 31 -1.19 -4.22 11.35
C ASN A 31 -0.87 -2.96 12.16
N GLU A 32 0.35 -2.45 12.00
CA GLU A 32 0.71 -1.14 12.59
C GLU A 32 -0.13 -0.02 11.97
N GLU A 33 -0.39 -0.07 10.66
CA GLU A 33 -1.28 0.89 9.98
C GLU A 33 -2.72 0.38 9.83
N SER A 34 -3.68 1.26 10.10
CA SER A 34 -5.09 1.11 9.73
C SER A 34 -5.31 1.23 8.22
N ILE A 35 -6.51 0.84 7.75
CA ILE A 35 -6.89 0.97 6.33
C ILE A 35 -6.89 2.46 5.94
N GLU A 36 -7.44 3.31 6.80
CA GLU A 36 -7.56 4.75 6.58
C GLU A 36 -6.19 5.42 6.44
N GLU A 37 -5.25 5.08 7.33
CA GLU A 37 -3.87 5.60 7.27
C GLU A 37 -3.16 5.19 5.98
N TYR A 38 -3.35 3.94 5.55
CA TYR A 38 -2.80 3.47 4.28
C TYR A 38 -3.41 4.19 3.07
N ILE A 39 -4.73 4.46 3.08
CA ILE A 39 -5.42 5.22 2.03
C ILE A 39 -4.96 6.67 1.99
N ASP A 40 -4.75 7.31 3.12
CA ASP A 40 -4.25 8.69 3.16
C ASP A 40 -2.80 8.79 2.68
N ALA A 41 -1.94 7.82 3.03
CA ALA A 41 -0.60 7.72 2.47
C ALA A 41 -0.64 7.52 0.93
N ALA A 42 -1.54 6.67 0.45
CA ALA A 42 -1.70 6.42 -0.98
C ALA A 42 -2.14 7.67 -1.77
N LYS A 43 -3.05 8.49 -1.22
CA LYS A 43 -3.42 9.78 -1.83
C LYS A 43 -2.19 10.69 -2.00
N ILE A 44 -1.35 10.80 -0.96
CA ILE A 44 -0.13 11.61 -1.01
C ILE A 44 0.83 11.11 -2.09
N TRP A 45 0.94 9.79 -2.30
CA TRP A 45 1.78 9.23 -3.37
C TRP A 45 1.23 9.53 -4.75
N VAL A 46 -0.09 9.39 -4.93
CA VAL A 46 -0.77 9.74 -6.19
C VAL A 46 -0.57 11.22 -6.52
N ASP A 47 -0.72 12.12 -5.53
CA ASP A 47 -0.48 13.56 -5.70
C ASP A 47 0.98 13.88 -6.08
N LYS A 48 1.92 12.99 -5.72
CA LYS A 48 3.34 13.09 -6.10
C LYS A 48 3.64 12.51 -7.48
N GLY A 49 2.64 11.97 -8.18
CA GLY A 49 2.73 11.40 -9.53
C GLY A 49 2.91 9.88 -9.58
N VAL A 50 2.71 9.16 -8.47
CA VAL A 50 2.74 7.68 -8.48
C VAL A 50 1.54 7.14 -9.26
N GLN A 51 1.79 6.20 -10.15
CA GLN A 51 0.79 5.68 -11.10
C GLN A 51 0.22 4.34 -10.68
N ILE A 52 0.99 3.57 -9.90
CA ILE A 52 0.63 2.23 -9.47
C ILE A 52 0.83 2.17 -7.96
N VAL A 53 -0.25 1.92 -7.23
CA VAL A 53 -0.19 1.69 -5.78
C VAL A 53 -0.63 0.26 -5.53
N GLY A 54 0.23 -0.49 -4.85
CA GLY A 54 -0.05 -1.82 -4.34
C GLY A 54 0.42 -1.93 -2.91
N ALA A 55 0.45 -3.15 -2.39
CA ALA A 55 0.91 -3.42 -1.04
C ALA A 55 1.73 -4.71 -1.00
N CYS A 56 2.66 -4.78 -0.05
CA CYS A 56 3.47 -5.97 0.21
C CYS A 56 2.84 -6.79 1.36
N CYS A 57 3.65 -7.51 2.11
CA CYS A 57 3.21 -8.34 3.23
C CYS A 57 2.50 -7.52 4.33
N GLY A 58 1.52 -8.15 4.98
CA GLY A 58 0.71 -7.56 6.05
C GLY A 58 -0.56 -6.87 5.53
N PHE A 59 -0.55 -6.33 4.32
CA PHE A 59 -1.72 -5.71 3.71
C PHE A 59 -2.60 -6.73 2.98
N GLY A 60 -3.76 -7.04 3.56
CA GLY A 60 -4.76 -7.94 2.97
C GLY A 60 -5.66 -7.26 1.92
N ALA A 61 -6.59 -8.02 1.35
CA ALA A 61 -7.52 -7.53 0.32
C ALA A 61 -8.34 -6.30 0.76
N ASP A 62 -8.59 -6.16 2.06
CA ASP A 62 -9.37 -5.05 2.61
C ASP A 62 -8.62 -3.72 2.58
N TYR A 63 -7.29 -3.73 2.51
CA TYR A 63 -6.48 -2.54 2.24
C TYR A 63 -6.44 -2.19 0.74
N ILE A 64 -6.54 -3.21 -0.12
CA ILE A 64 -6.42 -3.03 -1.58
C ILE A 64 -7.73 -2.53 -2.21
N LYS A 65 -8.89 -3.08 -1.80
CA LYS A 65 -10.19 -2.72 -2.41
C LYS A 65 -10.45 -1.21 -2.44
N PRO A 66 -10.22 -0.44 -1.36
CA PRO A 66 -10.52 0.98 -1.35
C PRO A 66 -9.57 1.81 -2.23
N LEU A 67 -8.37 1.32 -2.54
CA LEU A 67 -7.43 2.01 -3.45
C LEU A 67 -8.05 2.33 -4.80
N ARG A 68 -8.97 1.49 -5.29
CA ARG A 68 -9.64 1.71 -6.58
C ARG A 68 -10.38 3.04 -6.64
N GLN A 69 -10.84 3.58 -5.51
CA GLN A 69 -11.57 4.84 -5.46
C GLN A 69 -10.66 6.07 -5.53
N ILE A 70 -9.37 5.93 -5.18
CA ILE A 70 -8.43 7.06 -5.10
C ILE A 70 -7.43 7.07 -6.25
N ILE A 71 -7.16 5.94 -6.90
CA ILE A 71 -6.25 5.86 -8.04
C ILE A 71 -6.98 6.33 -9.31
N PRO A 72 -6.46 7.32 -10.05
CA PRO A 72 -7.03 7.76 -11.32
C PRO A 72 -7.16 6.61 -12.32
N ALA A 73 -8.29 6.55 -13.03
CA ALA A 73 -8.54 5.48 -14.01
C ALA A 73 -7.65 5.59 -15.27
N LYS A 74 -7.00 6.74 -15.48
CA LYS A 74 -6.05 7.02 -16.56
C LYS A 74 -4.95 7.92 -16.03
N VAL A 75 -3.72 7.66 -16.47
CA VAL A 75 -2.56 8.54 -16.26
C VAL A 75 -2.27 9.25 -17.58
#